data_AF-A0A3R7VX82-F1
#
_entry.id   AF-A0A3R7VX82-F1
#
_cell.length_a   1.000
_cell.length_b   1.000
_cell.length_c   1.000
_cell.angle_alpha   90.00
_cell.angle_beta   90.00
_cell.angle_gamma   90.00
#
_symmetry.space_group_name_H-M   'P 1'
#
loop_
_entity.id
_entity.type
_entity.pdbx_description
1 polymer ?
#
loop_
_entity_poly.entity_id
_entity_poly.type
_entity_poly.pdbx_seq_one_letter_code
_entity_poly.pdbx_strand_id
1 'polypeptide(L)'
;MRLIESFKKKKLILFNIFLTLYVGINLIGGERGLVSYFEKKTIHQELIQQEIVLNEKLQDLKHKIKLITNNDLDYLDMLYREKLRYGTKDEILIKLK
;
A
#
# COMPACT_ATOMS: atom_id res chain seq x y z
N MET A 1 47.32 22.77 -26.32
CA MET A 1 46.39 23.91 -26.41
C MET A 1 45.37 23.85 -27.57
N ARG A 2 45.36 22.81 -28.44
CA ARG A 2 44.38 22.69 -29.55
C ARG A 2 42.93 22.34 -29.13
N LEU A 3 42.78 21.59 -28.03
CA LEU A 3 41.45 21.17 -27.54
C LEU A 3 40.67 22.36 -27.00
N ILE A 4 41.29 23.21 -26.18
CA ILE A 4 40.67 24.41 -25.59
C ILE A 4 40.25 25.42 -26.69
N GLU A 5 41.06 25.59 -27.73
CA GLU A 5 40.71 26.40 -28.90
C GLU A 5 39.53 25.82 -29.69
N SER A 6 39.46 24.49 -29.83
CA SER A 6 38.32 23.81 -30.46
C SER A 6 37.04 23.97 -29.64
N PHE A 7 37.12 23.93 -28.31
CA PHE A 7 35.99 24.21 -27.42
C PHE A 7 35.53 25.68 -27.49
N LYS A 8 36.46 26.64 -27.61
CA LYS A 8 36.13 28.06 -27.81
C LYS A 8 35.37 28.31 -29.11
N LYS A 9 35.72 27.64 -30.20
CA LYS A 9 34.97 27.73 -31.49
C LYS A 9 33.58 27.11 -31.44
N LYS A 10 33.33 26.13 -30.57
CA LYS A 10 32.06 25.39 -30.45
C LYS A 10 31.27 25.73 -29.18
N LYS A 11 31.45 26.94 -28.63
CA LYS A 11 30.88 27.37 -27.34
C LYS A 11 29.36 27.17 -27.24
N LEU A 12 28.61 27.44 -28.31
CA LEU A 12 27.15 27.24 -28.37
C LEU A 12 26.75 25.76 -28.27
N ILE A 13 27.50 24.86 -28.93
CA ILE A 13 27.25 23.42 -28.88
C ILE A 13 27.52 22.89 -27.46
N LEU A 14 28.61 23.33 -26.84
CA LEU A 14 28.95 22.93 -25.48
C LEU A 14 27.87 23.39 -24.48
N PHE A 15 27.37 24.62 -24.62
CA PHE A 15 26.28 25.13 -23.80
C PHE A 15 25.01 24.29 -23.94
N ASN A 16 24.62 23.94 -25.18
CA ASN A 16 23.46 23.08 -25.43
C ASN A 16 23.59 21.69 -24.80
N ILE A 17 24.79 21.10 -24.84
CA ILE A 17 25.05 19.81 -24.19
C ILE A 17 24.84 19.91 -22.68
N PHE A 18 25.43 20.90 -22.02
CA PHE A 18 25.25 21.11 -20.58
C PHE A 18 23.80 21.40 -20.20
N LEU A 19 23.10 22.20 -21.00
CA LEU A 19 21.69 22.50 -20.78
C LEU A 19 20.83 21.23 -20.90
N THR A 20 21.09 20.41 -21.92
CA THR A 20 20.38 19.14 -22.13
C THR A 20 20.64 18.15 -21.01
N LEU A 21 21.89 18.03 -20.57
CA LEU A 21 22.26 17.19 -19.42
C LEU A 21 21.60 17.67 -18.13
N TYR A 22 21.60 18.98 -17.88
CA TYR A 22 20.97 19.56 -16.71
C TYR A 22 19.48 19.24 -16.66
N VAL A 23 18.76 19.45 -17.77
CA VAL A 23 17.33 19.10 -17.85
C VAL A 23 17.14 17.59 -17.74
N GLY A 24 17.93 16.79 -18.45
CA GLY A 24 17.83 15.32 -18.45
C GLY A 24 18.02 14.71 -17.06
N ILE A 25 19.05 15.13 -16.33
CA ILE A 25 19.33 14.63 -14.98
C ILE A 25 18.20 15.03 -14.00
N ASN A 26 17.74 16.29 -14.06
CA ASN A 26 16.64 16.76 -13.19
C ASN A 26 15.29 16.14 -13.54
N LEU A 27 15.10 15.71 -14.78
CA LEU A 27 13.86 15.09 -15.24
C LEU A 27 13.81 13.60 -14.87
N ILE A 28 14.92 12.89 -14.99
CA ILE A 28 14.98 11.45 -14.66
C ILE A 28 15.05 11.25 -13.14
N GLY A 29 15.89 12.03 -12.46
CA GLY A 29 16.21 11.84 -11.04
C GLY A 29 15.50 12.82 -10.10
N GLY A 30 15.78 12.67 -8.81
CA GLY A 30 15.20 13.49 -7.75
C GLY A 30 13.78 13.06 -7.36
N GLU A 31 13.24 13.65 -6.28
CA GLU A 31 11.94 13.26 -5.71
C GLU A 31 10.73 13.56 -6.60
N ARG A 32 10.92 14.41 -7.61
CA ARG A 32 9.91 14.77 -8.63
C ARG A 32 10.29 14.28 -10.02
N GLY A 33 11.37 13.50 -10.13
CA GLY A 33 11.77 12.89 -11.39
C GLY A 33 10.89 11.72 -11.79
N LEU A 34 11.10 11.24 -13.01
CA LEU A 34 10.35 10.12 -13.59
C LEU A 34 10.48 8.84 -12.77
N VAL A 35 11.68 8.52 -12.26
CA VAL A 35 11.88 7.32 -11.43
C VAL A 35 11.01 7.38 -10.18
N SER A 36 11.03 8.51 -9.47
CA SER A 36 10.22 8.70 -8.27
C SER A 36 8.71 8.67 -8.57
N TYR A 37 8.29 9.16 -9.73
CA TYR A 37 6.89 9.08 -10.15
C TYR A 37 6.40 7.62 -10.25
N PHE A 38 7.16 6.74 -10.90
CA PHE A 38 6.77 5.34 -11.04
C PHE A 38 6.75 4.61 -9.70
N GLU A 39 7.75 4.83 -8.84
CA GLU A 39 7.79 4.26 -7.49
C GLU A 39 6.58 4.69 -6.65
N LYS A 40 6.31 6.00 -6.61
CA LYS A 40 5.19 6.55 -5.85
C LYS A 40 3.85 6.07 -6.40
N LYS A 41 3.73 5.87 -7.71
CA LYS A 41 2.53 5.31 -8.33
C LYS A 41 2.26 3.88 -7.84
N THR A 42 3.30 3.04 -7.79
CA THR A 42 3.19 1.66 -7.27
C THR A 42 2.79 1.67 -5.79
N ILE A 43 3.50 2.45 -4.96
CA ILE A 43 3.18 2.59 -3.52
C ILE A 43 1.73 3.06 -3.33
N HIS A 44 1.28 4.02 -4.13
CA HIS A 44 -0.10 4.52 -4.05
C HIS A 44 -1.11 3.42 -4.36
N GLN A 45 -0.86 2.58 -5.37
CA GLN A 45 -1.73 1.44 -5.69
C GLN A 45 -1.75 0.40 -4.56
N GLU A 46 -0.60 0.10 -3.96
CA GLU A 46 -0.52 -0.80 -2.80
C GLU A 46 -1.31 -0.26 -1.61
N LEU A 47 -1.19 1.04 -1.33
CA LEU A 47 -1.95 1.69 -0.26
C LEU A 47 -3.46 1.65 -0.50
N ILE A 48 -3.92 1.85 -1.74
CA ILE A 48 -5.34 1.71 -2.08
C ILE A 48 -5.84 0.29 -1.79
N GLN A 49 -5.07 -0.74 -2.15
CA GLN A 49 -5.47 -2.13 -1.88
C GLN A 49 -5.50 -2.42 -0.37
N GLN A 50 -4.51 -1.91 0.37
CA GLN A 50 -4.50 -2.05 1.83
C GLN A 50 -5.69 -1.34 2.48
N GLU A 51 -6.07 -0.16 1.99
CA GLU A 51 -7.23 0.59 2.46
C GLU A 51 -8.53 -0.19 2.24
N ILE A 52 -8.72 -0.78 1.06
CA ILE A 52 -9.90 -1.61 0.75
C ILE A 52 -10.01 -2.78 1.73
N VAL A 53 -8.92 -3.55 1.89
CA VAL A 53 -8.88 -4.71 2.80
C VAL A 53 -9.15 -4.27 4.25
N LEU A 54 -8.61 -3.12 4.67
CA LEU A 54 -8.83 -2.62 6.03
C LEU A 54 -10.27 -2.17 6.24
N ASN A 55 -10.89 -1.53 5.25
CA ASN A 55 -12.29 -1.11 5.29
C ASN A 55 -13.24 -2.31 5.35
N GLU A 56 -12.98 -3.38 4.60
CA GLU A 56 -13.75 -4.63 4.68
C GLU A 56 -13.66 -5.26 6.08
N LYS A 57 -12.44 -5.36 6.64
CA LYS A 57 -12.22 -5.85 8.01
C LYS A 57 -12.94 -4.99 9.04
N LEU A 58 -12.91 -3.66 8.87
CA LEU A 58 -13.59 -2.73 9.75
C LEU A 58 -15.12 -2.89 9.67
N GLN A 59 -15.66 -3.09 8.47
CA GLN A 59 -17.09 -3.32 8.27
C GLN A 59 -17.55 -4.63 8.90
N ASP A 60 -16.80 -5.73 8.70
CA ASP A 60 -17.07 -7.01 9.35
C ASP A 60 -17.04 -6.87 10.89
N LEU A 61 -16.02 -6.21 11.43
CA LEU A 61 -15.92 -5.98 12.87
C LEU A 61 -17.10 -5.14 13.41
N LYS A 62 -17.49 -4.07 12.71
CA LYS A 62 -18.66 -3.26 13.06
C LYS A 62 -19.94 -4.09 13.03
N HIS A 63 -20.09 -4.97 12.04
CA HIS A 63 -21.24 -5.87 11.96
C HIS A 63 -21.29 -6.83 13.15
N LYS A 64 -20.17 -7.46 13.49
CA LYS A 64 -20.04 -8.35 14.66
C LYS A 64 -20.35 -7.63 15.96
N ILE A 65 -19.84 -6.41 16.15
CA ILE A 65 -20.15 -5.58 17.32
C ILE A 65 -21.66 -5.29 17.37
N LYS A 66 -22.28 -4.94 16.23
CA LYS A 66 -23.72 -4.69 16.16
C LYS A 66 -24.53 -5.92 16.57
N LEU A 67 -24.17 -7.13 16.14
CA LEU A 67 -24.85 -8.38 16.52
C LEU A 67 -24.80 -8.58 18.04
N ILE A 68 -23.64 -8.33 18.66
CA ILE A 68 -23.47 -8.41 20.12
C ILE A 68 -24.33 -7.35 20.82
N THR A 69 -24.26 -6.09 20.37
CA THR A 69 -25.02 -4.98 20.97
C THR A 69 -26.53 -5.19 20.87
N ASN A 70 -27.00 -5.76 19.75
CA ASN A 70 -28.40 -6.08 19.55
C ASN A 70 -28.85 -7.36 20.29
N ASN A 71 -27.92 -8.02 20.99
CA ASN A 71 -28.15 -9.25 21.73
C ASN A 71 -28.73 -10.37 20.85
N ASP A 72 -28.19 -10.51 19.63
CA ASP A 72 -28.54 -11.57 18.70
C ASP A 72 -28.21 -12.94 19.32
N LEU A 73 -29.25 -13.71 19.64
CA LEU A 73 -29.12 -14.93 20.43
C LEU A 73 -28.32 -16.01 19.70
N ASP A 74 -28.52 -16.16 18.38
CA ASP A 74 -27.84 -17.16 17.57
C ASP A 74 -26.35 -16.83 17.45
N TYR A 75 -26.02 -15.56 17.22
CA TYR A 75 -24.63 -15.11 17.16
C TYR A 75 -23.91 -15.24 18.51
N LEU A 76 -24.58 -14.93 19.62
CA LEU A 76 -24.02 -15.08 20.96
C LEU A 76 -23.81 -16.56 21.34
N ASP A 77 -24.77 -17.44 21.04
CA ASP A 77 -24.63 -18.89 21.27
C ASP A 77 -23.46 -19.45 20.45
N MET A 78 -23.36 -19.10 19.17
CA MET A 78 -22.22 -19.45 18.32
C MET A 78 -20.90 -18.98 18.94
N LEU A 79 -20.83 -17.75 19.43
CA LEU A 79 -19.62 -17.19 20.05
C LEU A 79 -19.25 -17.93 21.34
N TYR A 80 -20.22 -18.25 22.21
CA TYR A 80 -19.97 -19.02 23.43
C TYR A 80 -19.48 -20.43 23.12
N ARG A 81 -20.08 -21.10 22.13
CA ARG A 81 -19.64 -22.43 21.66
C ARG A 81 -18.22 -22.37 21.09
N GLU A 82 -17.91 -21.38 20.25
CA GLU A 82 -16.60 -21.25 19.63
C GLU A 82 -15.50 -20.91 20.65
N LYS A 83 -15.73 -19.90 21.51
CA LYS A 83 -14.69 -19.36 22.41
C LYS A 83 -14.55 -20.15 23.71
N LEU A 84 -15.67 -20.63 24.25
CA LEU A 84 -15.70 -21.31 25.55
C LEU A 84 -15.83 -22.82 25.42
N ARG A 85 -16.02 -23.35 24.20
CA ARG A 85 -16.38 -24.75 23.96
C ARG A 85 -17.59 -25.15 24.80
N TYR A 86 -18.57 -24.25 24.87
CA TYR A 86 -19.81 -24.49 25.59
C TYR A 86 -20.66 -25.51 24.83
N GLY A 87 -21.30 -26.41 25.57
CA GLY A 87 -22.23 -27.41 25.04
C GLY A 87 -23.43 -27.54 25.96
N THR A 88 -24.53 -28.06 25.44
CA THR A 88 -25.74 -28.29 26.25
C THR A 88 -25.63 -29.60 27.03
N LYS A 89 -26.52 -29.79 28.02
CA LYS A 89 -26.45 -30.87 29.01
C LYS A 89 -26.38 -32.28 28.40
N ASP A 90 -26.91 -32.46 27.21
CA ASP A 90 -27.02 -33.76 26.52
C ASP A 90 -26.09 -33.85 25.28
N GLU A 91 -25.22 -32.86 25.07
CA GLU A 91 -24.25 -32.83 23.96
C GLU A 91 -22.90 -33.45 24.36
N ILE A 92 -22.33 -34.27 23.47
CA ILE A 92 -20.95 -34.78 23.60
C ILE A 92 -20.03 -33.92 22.73
N LEU A 93 -19.12 -33.18 23.36
CA LEU A 93 -18.13 -32.38 22.65
C LEU A 93 -16.91 -33.22 22.27
N ILE A 94 -16.70 -33.43 20.97
CA ILE A 94 -15.57 -34.20 20.44
C ILE A 94 -14.52 -33.23 19.87
N LYS A 95 -13.32 -33.26 20.43
CA LYS A 95 -12.18 -32.52 19.88
C LYS A 95 -11.47 -33.39 18.85
N LEU A 96 -11.56 -33.02 17.58
CA LEU A 96 -10.74 -33.63 16.52
C LEU A 96 -9.30 -33.10 16.63
N LYS A 97 -8.33 -34.00 16.46
CA LYS A 97 -6.89 -33.71 16.55
C LYS A 97 -6.35 -33.16 15.25
#